data_AF-A0A3N5PZR2-F1
#
_entry.id   AF-A0A3N5PZR2-F1
#
_cell.length_a   1.000
_cell.length_b   1.000
_cell.length_c   1.000
_cell.angle_alpha   90.00
_cell.angle_beta   90.00
_cell.angle_gamma   90.00
#
_symmetry.space_group_name_H-M   'P 1'
#
loop_
_entity.id
_entity.type
_entity.pdbx_description
1 polymer ?
#
loop_
_entity_poly.entity_id
_entity_poly.type
_entity_poly.pdbx_seq_one_letter_code
_entity_poly.pdbx_strand_id
1 'polypeptide(L)'
;MNLDLAFTPTGHVVAIELAAQTPDGLVEASGDWADGRPKKVAKAFDGWQGEGLFLLATERRFDGPLPPSFFYWRNFAARYLTALCHTPDGADTRPAHLPPPEP
;
A
#
# COMPACT_ATOMS: atom_id res chain seq x y z
N MET A 1 -16.71 -2.93 7.94
CA MET A 1 -15.33 -2.64 8.38
C MET A 1 -14.79 -1.63 7.40
N ASN A 2 -14.56 -0.40 7.84
CA ASN A 2 -13.92 0.62 7.01
C ASN A 2 -12.43 0.56 7.31
N LEU A 3 -11.61 0.28 6.29
CA LEU A 3 -10.18 0.04 6.45
C LEU A 3 -9.41 1.10 5.67
N ASP A 4 -8.34 1.62 6.24
CA ASP A 4 -7.39 2.53 5.60
C ASP A 4 -5.95 2.04 5.80
N LEU A 5 -4.99 2.61 5.06
CA LEU A 5 -3.55 2.35 5.19
C LEU A 5 -2.83 3.60 5.67
N ALA A 6 -2.10 3.50 6.77
CA ALA A 6 -1.38 4.61 7.37
C ALA A 6 0.13 4.33 7.49
N PHE A 7 0.92 5.41 7.48
CA PHE A 7 2.32 5.37 7.83
C PHE A 7 2.52 5.57 9.32
N THR A 8 3.38 4.75 9.90
CA THR A 8 3.92 4.94 11.25
C THR A 8 5.12 5.89 11.22
N PRO A 9 5.44 6.59 12.33
CA PRO A 9 6.65 7.42 12.42
C PRO A 9 7.95 6.66 12.15
N THR A 10 7.95 5.34 12.39
CA THR A 10 9.07 4.43 12.12
C THR A 10 9.18 4.00 10.66
N GLY A 11 8.30 4.48 9.77
CA GLY A 11 8.35 4.19 8.33
C GLY A 11 7.66 2.89 7.92
N HIS A 12 6.82 2.30 8.77
CA HIS A 12 6.02 1.12 8.44
C HIS A 12 4.63 1.49 7.95
N VAL A 13 4.11 0.69 7.02
CA VAL A 13 2.72 0.75 6.54
C VAL A 13 1.87 -0.23 7.33
N VAL A 14 0.76 0.26 7.89
CA VAL A 14 -0.17 -0.54 8.70
C VAL A 14 -1.61 -0.34 8.23
N ALA A 15 -2.42 -1.39 8.38
CA ALA A 15 -3.86 -1.29 8.17
C ALA A 15 -4.55 -0.77 9.44
N ILE A 16 -5.40 0.24 9.29
CA ILE A 16 -6.14 0.85 10.40
C ILE A 16 -7.63 0.77 10.13
N GLU A 17 -8.41 0.50 11.18
CA GLU A 17 -9.87 0.58 11.09
C GLU A 17 -10.32 2.03 11.28
N LEU A 18 -11.02 2.57 10.29
CA LEU A 18 -11.58 3.90 10.36
C LEU A 18 -12.94 3.82 11.06
N ALA A 19 -13.08 4.51 12.20
CA ALA A 19 -14.38 4.66 12.85
C ALA A 19 -15.32 5.44 11.92
N ALA A 20 -16.50 4.90 11.64
CA ALA A 20 -17.53 5.63 10.91
C ALA A 20 -18.00 6.82 11.76
N GLN A 21 -17.62 8.05 11.42
CA GLN A 21 -18.12 9.26 12.07
C GLN A 21 -18.63 10.28 11.03
N THR A 22 -19.91 10.65 11.22
CA THR A 22 -20.75 11.73 10.65
C THR A 22 -20.38 13.12 11.20
N PRO A 23 -21.01 14.26 10.82
CA PRO A 23 -21.79 14.65 9.63
C PRO A 23 -21.11 15.77 8.79
N ASP A 24 -19.93 16.27 9.18
CA ASP A 24 -19.22 17.36 8.49
C ASP A 24 -18.18 16.82 7.49
N GLY A 25 -18.70 16.30 6.38
CA GLY A 25 -18.34 16.83 5.07
C GLY A 25 -17.09 16.36 4.32
N LEU A 26 -16.15 15.58 4.88
CA LEU A 26 -15.01 15.07 4.09
C LEU A 26 -14.57 13.65 4.49
N VAL A 27 -15.41 12.65 4.24
CA VAL A 27 -14.98 11.24 4.22
C VAL A 27 -15.29 10.65 2.84
N GLU A 28 -14.45 10.98 1.86
CA GLU A 28 -14.41 10.27 0.58
C GLU A 28 -13.44 9.10 0.73
N ALA A 29 -14.00 7.92 0.99
CA ALA A 29 -13.78 6.72 0.18
C ALA A 29 -14.08 5.45 0.97
N SER A 30 -15.35 5.26 1.33
CA SER A 30 -15.89 3.91 1.43
C SER A 30 -16.03 3.36 0.02
N GLY A 31 -14.91 2.91 -0.57
CA GLY A 31 -14.98 1.96 -1.68
C GLY A 31 -15.77 0.74 -1.17
N ASP A 32 -16.78 0.29 -1.90
CA ASP A 32 -17.61 -0.82 -1.44
C ASP A 32 -16.84 -2.14 -1.62
N TRP A 33 -16.02 -2.49 -0.63
CA TRP A 33 -15.27 -3.76 -0.58
C TRP A 33 -16.22 -4.89 -0.16
N ALA A 34 -17.17 -5.24 -1.02
CA ALA A 34 -18.27 -6.15 -0.69
C ALA A 34 -17.85 -7.59 -0.28
N ASP A 35 -16.61 -8.02 -0.56
CA ASP A 35 -16.27 -9.46 -0.56
C ASP A 35 -15.18 -9.88 0.43
N GLY A 36 -15.30 -9.59 1.74
CA GLY A 36 -14.38 -10.12 2.79
C GLY A 36 -12.88 -9.77 2.65
N ARG A 37 -12.49 -9.14 1.55
CA ARG A 37 -11.17 -8.64 1.16
C ARG A 37 -10.56 -7.73 2.23
N PRO A 38 -11.31 -6.82 2.89
CA PRO A 38 -10.76 -6.00 3.96
C PRO A 38 -10.14 -6.83 5.09
N LYS A 39 -10.78 -7.96 5.46
CA LYS A 39 -10.24 -8.86 6.50
C LYS A 39 -8.97 -9.56 6.06
N LYS A 40 -8.90 -9.99 4.79
CA LYS A 40 -7.71 -10.63 4.21
C LYS A 40 -6.54 -9.65 4.17
N VAL A 41 -6.80 -8.40 3.77
CA VAL A 41 -5.77 -7.37 3.72
C VAL A 41 -5.32 -6.97 5.12
N ALA A 42 -6.24 -6.71 6.06
CA ALA A 42 -5.88 -6.43 7.45
C ALA A 42 -4.99 -7.54 8.04
N LYS A 43 -5.38 -8.81 7.87
CA LYS A 43 -4.59 -9.96 8.32
C LYS A 43 -3.19 -10.02 7.71
N ALA A 44 -3.04 -9.67 6.43
CA ALA A 44 -1.74 -9.65 5.77
C ALA A 44 -0.83 -8.54 6.35
N PHE A 45 -1.39 -7.36 6.66
CA PHE A 45 -0.65 -6.28 7.31
C PHE A 45 -0.32 -6.56 8.78
N ASP A 46 -1.14 -7.35 9.49
CA ASP A 46 -0.84 -7.80 10.86
C ASP A 46 0.40 -8.71 10.93
N GLY A 47 0.70 -9.45 9.86
CA GLY A 47 1.91 -10.28 9.76
C GLY A 47 3.16 -9.43 9.49
N TRP A 48 3.20 -8.77 8.33
CA TRP A 48 4.25 -7.83 7.93
C TRP A 48 3.75 -6.96 6.76
N GLN A 49 4.10 -5.66 6.74
CA GLN A 49 3.87 -4.77 5.61
C GLN A 49 4.22 -5.36 4.23
N GLY A 50 5.27 -6.19 4.12
CA GLY A 50 5.64 -6.83 2.85
C GLY A 50 4.57 -7.80 2.34
N GLU A 51 3.95 -8.55 3.24
CA GLU A 51 2.87 -9.48 2.92
C GLU A 51 1.60 -8.73 2.49
N GLY A 52 1.26 -7.65 3.19
CA GLY A 52 0.17 -6.74 2.81
C GLY A 52 0.38 -6.11 1.42
N LEU A 53 1.56 -5.56 1.15
CA LEU A 53 1.90 -4.95 -0.14
C LEU A 53 1.92 -5.99 -1.28
N PHE A 54 2.47 -7.18 -1.03
CA PHE A 54 2.47 -8.27 -2.00
C PHE A 54 1.05 -8.72 -2.36
N LEU A 55 0.17 -8.86 -1.36
CA LEU A 55 -1.23 -9.18 -1.57
C LEU A 55 -1.91 -8.09 -2.43
N LEU A 56 -1.70 -6.81 -2.11
CA LEU A 56 -2.27 -5.71 -2.89
C LEU A 56 -1.79 -5.72 -4.34
N ALA A 57 -0.50 -5.99 -4.59
CA ALA A 57 0.07 -6.00 -5.94
C ALA A 57 -0.43 -7.16 -6.81
N THR A 58 -0.76 -8.30 -6.20
CA THR A 58 -1.08 -9.55 -6.92
C THR A 58 -2.57 -9.83 -7.03
N GLU A 59 -3.40 -9.23 -6.18
CA GLU A 59 -4.84 -9.46 -6.17
C GLU A 59 -5.50 -8.75 -7.36
N ARG A 60 -5.87 -9.54 -8.37
CA ARG A 60 -6.49 -9.09 -9.62
C ARG A 60 -7.94 -8.63 -9.44
N ARG A 61 -8.61 -9.09 -8.37
CA ARG A 61 -10.05 -8.94 -8.12
C ARG A 61 -10.44 -7.63 -7.44
N PHE A 62 -9.64 -6.57 -7.57
CA PHE A 62 -10.08 -5.23 -7.19
C PHE A 62 -10.89 -4.60 -8.34
N ASP A 63 -11.96 -5.30 -8.77
CA ASP A 63 -12.86 -4.87 -9.87
C ASP A 63 -13.89 -3.81 -9.42
N GLY A 64 -13.58 -3.08 -8.35
CA GLY A 64 -14.41 -2.01 -7.81
C GLY A 64 -13.55 -0.82 -7.38
N PRO A 65 -14.15 0.37 -7.17
CA PRO A 65 -13.43 1.55 -6.73
C PRO A 65 -12.73 1.27 -5.40
N LEU A 66 -11.40 1.30 -5.43
CA LEU A 66 -10.57 1.24 -4.24
C LEU A 66 -10.54 2.62 -3.57
N PRO A 67 -10.45 2.69 -2.24
CA PRO A 67 -10.07 3.90 -1.55
C PRO A 67 -8.73 4.44 -2.08
N PRO A 68 -8.55 5.77 -2.14
CA PRO A 68 -7.35 6.39 -2.70
C PRO A 68 -6.04 5.86 -2.13
N SER A 69 -5.99 5.61 -0.81
CA SER A 69 -4.83 5.04 -0.13
C SER A 69 -4.48 3.64 -0.64
N PHE A 70 -5.46 2.75 -0.74
CA PHE A 70 -5.29 1.41 -1.28
C PHE A 70 -4.90 1.43 -2.76
N PHE A 71 -5.49 2.33 -3.53
CA PHE A 71 -5.12 2.51 -4.93
C PHE A 71 -3.64 2.93 -5.05
N TYR A 72 -3.20 3.91 -4.27
CA TYR A 72 -1.79 4.33 -4.22
C TYR A 72 -0.88 3.16 -3.86
N TRP A 73 -1.17 2.45 -2.77
CA TRP A 73 -0.33 1.37 -2.27
C TRP A 73 -0.27 0.16 -3.19
N ARG A 74 -1.39 -0.19 -3.83
CA ARG A 74 -1.43 -1.21 -4.89
C ARG A 74 -0.48 -0.86 -6.02
N ASN A 75 -0.55 0.37 -6.53
CA ASN A 75 0.30 0.82 -7.64
C ASN A 75 1.77 0.90 -7.23
N PHE A 76 2.07 1.39 -6.03
CA PHE A 76 3.42 1.40 -5.48
C PHE A 76 3.99 -0.02 -5.40
N ALA A 77 3.26 -0.95 -4.78
CA ALA A 77 3.68 -2.32 -4.59
C ALA A 77 3.86 -3.05 -5.93
N ALA A 78 2.96 -2.85 -6.89
CA ALA A 78 3.09 -3.42 -8.24
C ALA A 78 4.36 -2.94 -8.93
N ARG A 79 4.62 -1.62 -8.94
CA ARG A 79 5.84 -1.04 -9.52
C ARG A 79 7.11 -1.51 -8.83
N TYR A 80 7.09 -1.55 -7.49
CA TYR A 80 8.22 -2.02 -6.69
C TYR A 80 8.54 -3.48 -6.99
N LEU A 81 7.53 -4.36 -6.99
CA LEU A 81 7.72 -5.78 -7.29
C LEU A 81 8.18 -6.00 -8.72
N THR A 82 7.61 -5.26 -9.70
CA THR A 82 8.10 -5.28 -11.07
C THR A 82 9.57 -4.88 -11.15
N ALA A 83 9.98 -3.77 -10.52
CA ALA A 83 11.37 -3.34 -10.52
C ALA A 83 12.29 -4.39 -9.87
N LEU A 84 11.87 -4.96 -8.73
CA LEU A 84 12.62 -5.99 -8.02
C LEU A 84 12.80 -7.24 -8.88
N CYS A 85 11.74 -7.75 -9.50
CA CYS A 85 11.81 -8.94 -10.36
C CYS A 85 12.61 -8.74 -11.65
N HIS A 86 12.75 -7.50 -12.12
CA HIS A 86 13.57 -7.16 -13.30
C HIS A 86 14.99 -6.71 -12.93
N THR A 87 15.34 -6.66 -11.64
CA THR A 87 16.69 -6.32 -11.20
C THR A 87 17.58 -7.55 -11.35
N PRO A 88 18.64 -7.51 -12.18
CA PRO A 88 19.55 -8.65 -12.34
C PRO A 88 20.24 -8.99 -11.02
N ASP A 89 20.50 -10.28 -10.79
CA ASP A 89 21.33 -10.73 -9.67
C ASP A 89 22.71 -10.05 -9.73
N GLY A 90 23.02 -9.22 -8.73
CA GLY A 90 24.28 -8.47 -8.65
C GLY A 90 24.22 -7.01 -9.09
N ALA A 91 23.06 -6.49 -9.53
CA ALA A 91 22.87 -5.06 -9.67
C ALA A 91 22.84 -4.41 -8.27
N ASP A 92 23.92 -3.71 -7.92
CA ASP A 92 24.02 -2.99 -6.65
C ASP A 92 22.87 -1.96 -6.56
N THR A 93 21.92 -2.18 -5.64
CA THR A 93 20.76 -1.30 -5.43
C THR A 93 21.13 -0.02 -4.68
N ARG A 94 22.40 0.13 -4.30
CA ARG A 94 22.91 1.35 -3.69
C ARG A 94 22.77 2.50 -4.70
N PRO A 95 21.97 3.54 -4.38
CA PRO A 95 21.89 4.71 -5.24
C PRO A 95 23.30 5.25 -5.47
N ALA A 96 23.63 5.51 -6.74
CA ALA A 96 24.93 6.06 -7.10
C ALA A 96 25.19 7.30 -6.23
N HIS A 97 26.37 7.35 -5.61
CA HIS A 97 26.75 8.48 -4.78
C HIS A 97 26.78 9.72 -5.69
N LEU A 98 25.79 10.60 -5.55
CA LEU A 98 25.78 11.85 -6.30
C LEU A 98 26.97 12.69 -5.81
N PRO A 99 27.84 13.19 -6.70
CA PRO A 99 28.87 14.14 -6.30
C PRO A 99 28.20 15.39 -5.71
N PRO A 100 28.79 16.02 -4.68
CA PRO A 100 28.25 17.26 -4.14
C PRO A 100 28.15 18.34 -5.23
N PRO A 101 27.12 19.20 -5.20
CA PRO A 101 26.95 20.25 -6.20
C PRO A 101 28.16 21.17 -6.23
N GLU A 102 28.59 21.54 -7.44
CA GLU A 102 29.67 22.52 -7.63
C GLU A 102 29.21 23.91 -7.13
N PRO A 103 30.11 24.70 -6.50
CA PRO A 103 29.80 26.01 -5.95
C PRO A 103 29.46 27.07 -7.02
#